data_AF-A0A1S3GWQ0-F1
#
_entry.id   AF-A0A1S3GWQ0-F1
#
_cell.length_a   1.000
_cell.length_b   1.000
_cell.length_c   1.000
_cell.angle_alpha   90.00
_cell.angle_beta   90.00
_cell.angle_gamma   90.00
#
_symmetry.space_group_name_H-M   'P 1'
#
loop_
_entity.id
_entity.type
_entity.pdbx_description
1 polymer ?
#
loop_
_entity_poly.entity_id
_entity_poly.type
_entity_poly.pdbx_seq_one_letter_code
_entity_poly.pdbx_strand_id
1 'polypeptide(L)'
;MRGIRSQMDGLIPGVEPREMSAMCLGLAHSLSRYRLKFSADKVDTMIVQAISLLDDLDKELNNYIMRCREWYGWHFPELGKIISDNLTYCKCLQKVGKYSS
;
A
#
# COMPACT_ATOMS: atom_id res chain seq x y z
N MET A 1 22.82 42.28 8.64
CA MET A 1 22.67 40.81 8.52
C MET A 1 23.79 40.10 7.73
N ARG A 2 24.49 40.76 6.78
CA ARG A 2 25.66 40.18 6.08
C ARG A 2 26.86 39.92 7.01
N GLY A 3 27.20 40.88 7.88
CA GLY A 3 28.35 40.77 8.80
C GLY A 3 28.27 39.57 9.74
N ILE A 4 27.07 39.27 10.26
CA ILE A 4 26.84 38.10 11.14
C ILE A 4 27.01 36.79 10.36
N ARG A 5 26.49 36.70 9.13
CA ARG A 5 26.67 35.52 8.28
C ARG A 5 28.12 35.30 7.84
N SER A 6 28.87 36.37 7.56
CA SER A 6 30.29 36.27 7.19
C SER A 6 31.21 35.92 8.36
N GLN A 7 30.76 36.12 9.61
CA GLN A 7 31.51 35.83 10.83
C GLN A 7 30.95 34.59 11.56
N MET A 8 30.06 33.83 10.90
CA MET A 8 29.33 32.72 11.51
C MET A 8 30.26 31.59 11.99
N ASP A 9 31.34 31.35 11.27
CA ASP A 9 32.36 30.35 11.61
C ASP A 9 33.13 30.71 12.88
N GLY A 10 33.29 32.01 13.17
CA GLY A 10 33.92 32.49 14.40
C GLY A 10 32.96 32.55 15.60
N LEU A 11 31.64 32.62 15.35
CA LEU A 11 30.61 32.69 16.37
C LEU A 11 30.19 31.30 16.90
N ILE A 12 30.37 30.25 16.11
CA ILE A 12 30.07 28.87 16.48
C ILE A 12 31.35 28.03 16.40
N PRO A 13 32.27 28.18 17.37
CA PRO A 13 33.51 27.42 17.39
C PRO A 13 33.22 25.93 17.60
N GLY A 14 33.83 25.07 16.78
CA GLY A 14 33.76 23.62 16.92
C GLY A 14 32.79 22.89 15.97
N VAL A 15 32.07 23.62 15.11
CA VAL A 15 31.30 23.00 14.02
C VAL A 15 32.12 23.04 12.74
N GLU A 16 32.38 21.87 12.15
CA GLU A 16 33.13 21.81 10.90
C GLU A 16 32.26 22.35 9.74
N PRO A 17 32.80 23.17 8.81
CA PRO A 17 32.03 23.70 7.66
C PRO A 17 31.34 22.62 6.83
N ARG A 18 31.92 21.41 6.81
CA ARG A 18 31.37 20.23 6.17
C ARG A 18 30.09 19.74 6.85
N GLU A 19 30.06 19.73 8.18
CA GLU A 19 28.89 19.33 8.98
C GLU A 19 27.76 20.34 8.82
N MET A 20 28.07 21.64 8.84
CA MET A 20 27.09 22.70 8.60
C MET A 20 26.48 22.60 7.19
N SER A 21 27.30 22.33 6.17
CA SER A 21 26.83 22.14 4.79
C SER A 21 25.94 20.89 4.66
N ALA A 22 26.32 19.78 5.31
CA ALA A 22 25.52 18.56 5.34
C ALA A 22 24.18 18.78 6.06
N MET A 23 24.17 19.53 7.16
CA MET A 23 22.96 19.89 7.90
C MET A 23 22.05 20.79 7.06
N CYS A 24 22.58 21.84 6.41
CA CYS A 24 21.83 22.70 5.51
C CYS A 24 21.22 21.91 4.35
N LEU A 25 21.96 20.97 3.77
CA LEU A 25 21.46 20.10 2.70
C LEU A 25 20.36 19.16 3.20
N GLY A 26 20.54 18.55 4.38
CA GLY A 26 19.54 17.70 5.03
C GLY A 26 18.24 18.45 5.32
N LEU A 27 18.36 19.71 5.77
CA LEU A 27 17.23 20.62 6.02
C LEU A 27 16.53 21.01 4.71
N ALA A 28 17.28 21.34 3.65
CA ALA A 28 16.72 21.67 2.34
C ALA A 28 15.94 20.46 1.77
N HIS A 29 16.49 19.26 1.90
CA HIS A 29 15.79 18.02 1.51
C HIS A 29 14.58 17.73 2.37
N SER A 30 14.63 17.91 3.70
CA SER A 30 13.47 17.69 4.56
C SER A 30 12.35 18.69 4.27
N LEU A 31 12.68 19.95 4.05
CA LEU A 31 11.74 21.02 3.69
C LEU A 31 11.11 20.76 2.31
N SER A 32 11.93 20.41 1.31
CA SER A 32 11.44 20.07 -0.03
C SER A 32 10.52 18.85 0.00
N ARG A 33 10.92 17.77 0.69
CA ARG A 33 10.07 16.59 0.89
C ARG A 33 8.80 16.90 1.67
N TYR A 34 8.84 17.80 2.65
CA TYR A 34 7.65 18.21 3.40
C TYR A 34 6.66 18.95 2.49
N ARG A 35 7.13 19.87 1.64
CA ARG A 35 6.27 20.53 0.65
C ARG A 35 5.75 19.56 -0.42
N LEU A 36 6.57 18.62 -0.87
CA LEU A 36 6.20 17.61 -1.87
C LEU A 36 5.34 16.46 -1.32
N LYS A 37 5.32 16.23 0.01
CA LYS A 37 4.38 15.29 0.66
C LYS A 37 2.92 15.76 0.53
N PHE A 38 2.70 17.03 0.22
CA PHE A 38 1.39 17.61 -0.09
C PHE A 38 1.20 17.90 -1.59
N SER A 39 1.93 17.21 -2.48
CA SER A 39 1.67 17.29 -3.92
C SER A 39 0.46 16.42 -4.27
N ALA A 40 -0.60 17.04 -4.81
CA ALA A 40 -1.81 16.36 -5.27
C ALA A 40 -1.49 15.18 -6.23
N ASP A 41 -0.48 15.34 -7.10
CA ASP A 41 -0.04 14.32 -8.06
C ASP A 41 0.28 12.95 -7.43
N LYS A 42 0.87 12.94 -6.21
CA LYS A 42 1.16 11.69 -5.51
C LYS A 42 -0.10 11.03 -4.97
N VAL A 43 -1.05 11.83 -4.49
CA VAL A 43 -2.34 11.32 -3.99
C VAL A 43 -3.14 10.74 -5.15
N ASP A 44 -3.17 11.43 -6.30
CA ASP A 44 -3.86 10.97 -7.50
C ASP A 44 -3.26 9.66 -8.02
N THR A 45 -1.93 9.54 -8.01
CA THR A 45 -1.25 8.29 -8.38
C THR A 45 -1.66 7.14 -7.46
N MET A 46 -1.76 7.38 -6.15
CA MET A 46 -2.19 6.36 -5.18
C MET A 46 -3.66 5.95 -5.38
N ILE A 47 -4.54 6.89 -5.72
CA ILE A 47 -5.95 6.60 -5.99
C ILE A 47 -6.08 5.72 -7.24
N VAL A 48 -5.39 6.07 -8.33
CA VAL A 48 -5.39 5.26 -9.57
C VAL A 48 -4.87 3.85 -9.29
N GLN A 49 -3.77 3.73 -8.54
CA GLN A 49 -3.22 2.43 -8.15
C GLN A 49 -4.19 1.60 -7.30
N ALA A 50 -4.89 2.23 -6.35
CA ALA A 50 -5.85 1.54 -5.49
C ALA A 50 -7.06 1.01 -6.29
N ILE A 51 -7.56 1.78 -7.27
CA ILE A 51 -8.66 1.34 -8.15
C ILE A 51 -8.20 0.17 -9.03
N SER A 52 -7.01 0.27 -9.65
CA SER A 52 -6.48 -0.84 -10.45
C SER A 52 -6.27 -2.12 -9.62
N LEU A 53 -5.79 -1.98 -8.39
CA LEU A 53 -5.64 -3.11 -7.48
C LEU A 53 -6.98 -3.75 -7.12
N LEU A 54 -8.03 -2.94 -6.93
CA LEU A 54 -9.37 -3.46 -6.65
C LEU A 54 -9.89 -4.30 -7.84
N ASP A 55 -9.72 -3.81 -9.07
CA ASP A 55 -10.11 -4.53 -10.29
C ASP A 55 -9.34 -5.84 -10.45
N ASP A 56 -8.06 -5.86 -10.11
CA ASP A 56 -7.22 -7.06 -10.17
C ASP A 56 -7.64 -8.08 -9.09
N LEU A 57 -7.92 -7.61 -7.87
CA LEU A 57 -8.42 -8.47 -6.78
C LEU A 57 -9.77 -9.11 -7.14
N ASP A 58 -10.69 -8.37 -7.77
CA ASP A 58 -11.99 -8.91 -8.18
C ASP A 58 -11.84 -10.03 -9.23
N LYS A 59 -10.88 -9.91 -10.15
CA LYS A 59 -10.58 -10.97 -11.12
C LYS A 59 -9.97 -12.18 -10.45
N GLU A 60 -8.97 -11.99 -9.58
CA GLU A 60 -8.32 -13.08 -8.87
C GLU A 60 -9.29 -13.82 -7.95
N LEU A 61 -10.14 -13.09 -7.21
CA LEU A 61 -11.15 -13.66 -6.35
C LEU A 61 -12.13 -14.55 -7.12
N ASN A 62 -12.60 -14.11 -8.28
CA ASN A 62 -13.44 -14.96 -9.13
C ASN A 62 -12.71 -16.21 -9.62
N ASN A 63 -11.45 -16.11 -10.03
CA ASN A 63 -10.65 -17.27 -10.42
C ASN A 63 -10.50 -18.28 -9.28
N TYR A 64 -10.23 -17.81 -8.06
CA TYR A 64 -10.15 -18.67 -6.88
C TYR A 64 -11.49 -19.36 -6.59
N ILE A 65 -12.61 -18.65 -6.70
CA ILE A 65 -13.93 -19.24 -6.46
C ILE A 65 -14.26 -20.30 -7.49
N MET A 66 -14.00 -20.04 -8.77
CA MET A 66 -14.20 -21.05 -9.82
C MET A 66 -13.34 -22.29 -9.58
N ARG A 67 -12.09 -22.10 -9.15
CA ARG A 67 -11.21 -23.21 -8.77
C ARG A 67 -11.72 -23.98 -7.56
N CYS A 68 -12.22 -23.29 -6.53
CA CYS A 68 -12.86 -23.94 -5.37
C CYS A 68 -14.10 -24.75 -5.78
N ARG A 69 -14.92 -24.22 -6.70
CA ARG A 69 -16.10 -24.93 -7.23
C ARG A 69 -15.71 -26.20 -7.98
N GLU A 70 -14.64 -26.14 -8.78
CA GLU A 70 -14.11 -27.32 -9.47
C GLU A 70 -13.62 -28.36 -8.46
N TRP A 71 -12.78 -27.96 -7.49
CA TRP A 71 -12.23 -28.87 -6.48
C TRP A 71 -13.31 -29.54 -5.63
N TYR A 72 -14.27 -28.77 -5.10
CA TYR A 72 -15.33 -29.31 -4.25
C TYR A 72 -16.44 -29.99 -5.05
N GLY A 73 -16.59 -29.65 -6.34
CA GLY A 73 -17.51 -30.31 -7.26
C GLY A 73 -17.20 -31.80 -7.45
N TRP A 74 -15.95 -32.23 -7.26
CA TRP A 74 -15.57 -33.65 -7.25
C TRP A 74 -16.19 -34.42 -6.06
N HIS A 75 -16.34 -33.77 -4.91
CA HIS A 75 -16.90 -34.39 -3.71
C HIS A 75 -18.42 -34.26 -3.63
N PHE A 76 -18.95 -33.09 -4.00
CA PHE A 76 -20.39 -32.79 -3.89
C PHE A 76 -20.87 -31.92 -5.07
N PRO A 77 -21.09 -32.52 -6.26
CA PRO A 77 -21.37 -31.81 -7.51
C PRO A 77 -22.72 -31.06 -7.52
N GLU A 78 -23.69 -31.52 -6.72
CA GLU A 78 -25.03 -30.91 -6.61
C GLU A 78 -24.98 -29.49 -6.00
N LEU A 79 -24.00 -29.21 -5.13
CA LEU A 79 -23.87 -27.89 -4.48
C LEU A 79 -23.57 -26.77 -5.47
N GLY A 80 -22.78 -27.08 -6.51
CA GLY A 80 -22.44 -26.13 -7.56
C GLY A 80 -23.62 -25.77 -8.45
N LYS A 81 -24.65 -26.62 -8.54
CA LYS A 81 -25.90 -26.37 -9.29
C LYS A 81 -26.93 -25.61 -8.45
N ILE A 82 -26.97 -25.87 -7.15
CA ILE A 82 -27.95 -25.27 -6.23
C ILE A 82 -27.55 -23.83 -5.88
N ILE A 83 -26.25 -23.57 -5.65
CA ILE A 83 -25.76 -22.25 -5.26
C ILE A 83 -25.07 -21.57 -6.44
N SER A 84 -25.76 -20.62 -7.06
CA SER A 84 -25.21 -19.82 -8.17
C SER A 84 -24.27 -18.72 -7.68
N ASP A 85 -24.60 -18.08 -6.55
CA ASP A 85 -23.80 -16.99 -5.97
C ASP A 85 -22.47 -17.48 -5.38
N ASN A 86 -21.39 -16.87 -5.85
CA ASN A 86 -20.00 -17.20 -5.50
C ASN A 86 -19.71 -16.97 -4.01
N LEU A 87 -20.23 -15.88 -3.43
CA LEU A 87 -20.04 -15.53 -2.02
C LEU A 87 -20.76 -16.51 -1.08
N THR A 88 -22.00 -16.84 -1.43
CA THR A 88 -22.81 -17.82 -0.70
C THR A 88 -22.19 -19.21 -0.78
N TYR A 89 -21.63 -19.59 -1.94
CA TYR A 89 -20.93 -20.87 -2.12
C TYR A 89 -19.74 -21.01 -1.14
N CYS A 90 -18.89 -19.99 -1.05
CA CYS A 90 -17.75 -19.99 -0.12
C CYS A 90 -18.19 -20.07 1.35
N LYS A 91 -19.25 -19.35 1.74
CA LYS A 91 -19.80 -19.41 3.11
C LYS A 91 -20.34 -20.80 3.45
N CYS A 92 -21.00 -21.46 2.51
CA CYS A 92 -21.48 -22.82 2.68
C CYS A 92 -20.33 -23.82 2.84
N LEU A 93 -19.30 -23.75 1.99
CA LEU A 93 -18.10 -24.58 2.11
C LEU A 93 -17.42 -24.44 3.47
N GLN A 94 -17.28 -23.20 3.97
CA GLN A 94 -16.69 -22.95 5.28
C GLN A 94 -17.47 -23.61 6.43
N LYS A 95 -18.81 -23.65 6.33
CA LYS A 95 -19.65 -24.35 7.32
C LYS A 95 -19.49 -25.86 7.20
N VAL A 96 -19.51 -26.42 5.99
CA VAL A 96 -19.37 -27.87 5.75
C VAL A 96 -18.05 -28.39 6.30
N GLY A 97 -16.93 -27.70 6.06
CA GLY A 97 -15.62 -28.10 6.57
C GLY A 97 -15.52 -28.12 8.11
N LYS A 98 -16.36 -27.36 8.83
CA LYS A 98 -16.40 -27.40 10.31
C LYS A 98 -17.15 -28.61 10.87
N TYR A 99 -17.96 -29.30 10.08
CA TYR A 99 -18.69 -30.51 10.51
C TYR A 99 -17.96 -31.81 10.15
N SER A 100 -16.87 -31.75 9.38
CA SER A 100 -16.06 -32.92 9.02
C SER A 100 -14.76 -33.06 9.85
N SER A 101 -14.64 -32.33 10.96
CA SER A 101 -13.54 -32.43 11.93
C SER A 101 -14.03 -32.93 13.27
#